data_AF-A0A3B1DAC8-F1
#
_entry.id   AF-A0A3B1DAC8-F1
#
_cell.length_a   1.000
_cell.length_b   1.000
_cell.length_c   1.000
_cell.angle_alpha   90.00
_cell.angle_beta   90.00
_cell.angle_gamma   90.00
#
_symmetry.space_group_name_H-M   'P 1'
#
loop_
_entity.id
_entity.type
_entity.pdbx_description
1 polymer ?
#
loop_
_entity_poly.entity_id
_entity_poly.type
_entity_poly.pdbx_seq_one_letter_code
_entity_poly.pdbx_strand_id
1 'polypeptide(L)' 'EIDENQELFYPAICRAIVETGYTGFLGQEFIPSRDPVESLRQAFAICNV' A
#
# COMPACT_ATOMS: atom_id res chain seq x y z
N GLU A 1 -2.43 -1.95 11.29
CA GLU A 1 -3.05 -1.54 10.01
C GLU A 1 -2.00 -0.84 9.16
N ILE A 2 -2.13 -0.84 7.83
CA ILE A 2 -1.30 0.01 6.98
C ILE A 2 -1.86 1.42 7.08
N ASP A 3 -1.18 2.28 7.83
CA ASP A 3 -1.52 3.68 8.04
C ASP A 3 -0.24 4.51 8.24
N GLU A 4 -0.40 5.79 8.59
CA GLU A 4 0.70 6.75 8.76
C GLU A 4 1.57 6.51 10.01
N ASN A 5 1.21 5.58 10.89
CA ASN A 5 1.99 5.24 12.08
C ASN A 5 3.02 4.12 11.84
N GLN A 6 3.09 3.58 10.63
CA GLN A 6 4.11 2.60 10.24
C GLN A 6 5.44 3.29 9.89
N GLU A 7 6.55 2.55 10.00
CA GLU A 7 7.88 3.04 9.59
C GLU A 7 7.93 3.43 8.10
N LEU A 8 7.22 2.68 7.26
CA LEU A 8 7.14 2.91 5.82
C LEU A 8 5.96 3.80 5.45
N PHE A 9 6.23 4.88 4.74
CA PHE A 9 5.20 5.73 4.13
C PHE A 9 4.87 5.26 2.71
N TYR A 10 4.02 4.23 2.61
CA TYR A 10 3.63 3.57 1.36
C TYR A 10 3.18 4.51 0.22
N PRO A 11 2.42 5.60 0.45
CA PRO A 11 2.04 6.50 -0.64
C PRO A 11 3.23 7.11 -1.38
N ALA A 12 4.30 7.50 -0.67
CA ALA A 12 5.48 8.06 -1.32
C ALA A 12 6.27 6.98 -2.08
N ILE A 13 6.36 5.78 -1.53
CA ILE A 13 7.03 4.64 -2.18
C ILE A 13 6.31 4.27 -3.48
N CYS A 14 4.98 4.15 -3.45
CA CYS A 14 4.19 3.81 -4.64
C CYS A 14 4.31 4.90 -5.72
N ARG A 15 4.31 6.19 -5.34
CA ARG A 15 4.54 7.30 -6.28
C ARG A 15 5.92 7.22 -6.93
N ALA A 16 6.96 6.96 -6.14
CA ALA A 16 8.31 6.80 -6.67
C ALA A 16 8.42 5.62 -7.65
N ILE A 17 7.73 4.50 -7.40
CA ILE A 17 7.67 3.37 -8.33
C ILE A 17 7.00 3.79 -9.65
N VAL A 18 5.87 4.50 -9.59
CA VAL A 18 5.16 5.00 -10.78
C VAL A 18 6.05 5.95 -11.58
N GLU A 19 6.80 6.83 -10.92
CA GLU A 19 7.74 7.77 -11.56
C GLU A 19 8.86 7.08 -12.36
N THR A 20 9.18 5.82 -12.05
CA THR A 20 10.13 5.02 -12.86
C THR A 20 9.57 4.57 -14.21
N GLY A 21 8.25 4.71 -14.42
CA GLY A 21 7.54 4.15 -15.58
C GLY A 21 7.24 2.64 -15.45
N TYR A 22 7.29 2.09 -14.24
CA TYR A 22 6.95 0.68 -13.98
C TYR A 22 5.48 0.41 -14.30
N THR A 23 5.23 -0.62 -15.13
CA THR A 23 3.88 -1.01 -15.61
C THR A 23 3.48 -2.42 -15.19
N GLY A 24 4.27 -3.06 -14.33
CA GLY A 24 3.98 -4.39 -13.78
C GLY A 24 3.00 -4.34 -12.61
N PHE A 25 3.05 -5.37 -11.77
CA PHE A 25 2.16 -5.51 -10.62
C PHE A 25 2.90 -5.24 -9.31
N LEU A 26 2.24 -4.55 -8.37
CA LEU A 26 2.70 -4.39 -7.00
C LEU A 26 2.05 -5.47 -6.12
N GLY A 27 2.88 -6.35 -5.53
CA GLY A 27 2.44 -7.29 -4.51
C GLY A 27 2.67 -6.70 -3.12
N GLN A 28 1.60 -6.36 -2.41
CA GLN A 28 1.67 -5.85 -1.04
C GLN A 28 1.27 -6.96 -0.05
N GLU A 29 2.25 -7.49 0.67
CA GLU A 29 2.02 -8.48 1.73
C GLU A 29 1.89 -7.78 3.08
N PHE A 30 0.86 -8.14 3.84
CA PHE A 30 0.63 -7.62 5.18
C PHE A 30 -0.28 -8.55 5.98
N ILE A 31 -0.29 -8.38 7.31
CA ILE A 31 -1.18 -9.08 8.22
C ILE A 31 -2.18 -8.08 8.79
N PRO A 32 -3.51 -8.24 8.56
CA PRO A 32 -4.50 -7.32 9.08
C PRO A 32 -4.61 -7.42 10.61
N SER A 33 -4.79 -6.27 11.27
CA SER A 33 -5.05 -6.19 12.72
C SER A 33 -6.53 -5.99 13.06
N ARG A 34 -7.38 -5.80 12.06
CA ARG A 34 -8.84 -5.60 12.16
C ARG A 34 -9.55 -6.49 11.13
N ASP A 35 -10.80 -6.16 10.77
CA ASP A 35 -11.53 -6.88 9.71
C ASP A 35 -10.68 -7.03 8.44
N PRO A 36 -10.41 -8.27 7.99
CA PRO A 36 -9.47 -8.50 6.88
C PRO A 36 -9.89 -7.86 5.56
N VAL A 37 -11.19 -7.80 5.27
CA VAL A 37 -11.69 -7.25 4.00
C VAL A 37 -11.57 -5.73 3.99
N GLU A 38 -11.91 -5.10 5.10
CA GLU A 38 -11.75 -3.65 5.26
C GLU A 38 -10.26 -3.25 5.25
N SER A 39 -9.40 -3.99 5.95
CA SER A 39 -7.95 -3.79 5.91
C SER A 39 -7.40 -3.90 4.48
N LEU A 40 -7.81 -4.91 3.72
CA LEU A 40 -7.39 -5.08 2.33
C LEU A 40 -7.83 -3.90 1.46
N ARG A 41 -9.06 -3.40 1.63
CA ARG A 41 -9.56 -2.25 0.88
C ARG A 41 -8.74 -0.98 1.18
N GLN A 42 -8.42 -0.75 2.46
CA GLN A 42 -7.56 0.36 2.86
C GLN A 42 -6.15 0.24 2.29
N ALA A 43 -5.52 -0.94 2.42
CA ALA A 43 -4.19 -1.21 1.89
C ALA A 43 -4.12 -0.94 0.37
N PHE A 44 -5.12 -1.41 -0.37
CA PHE A 44 -5.23 -1.14 -1.81
C PHE A 44 -5.32 0.36 -2.10
N ALA A 45 -6.20 1.09 -1.40
CA ALA A 45 -6.38 2.52 -1.62
C ALA A 45 -5.11 3.35 -1.34
N ILE A 46 -4.31 2.94 -0.35
CA ILE A 46 -3.03 3.57 0.00
C ILE A 46 -1.99 3.37 -1.11
N CYS A 47 -1.94 2.16 -1.68
CA CYS A 47 -0.98 1.79 -2.72
C CYS A 47 -1.40 2.21 -4.15
N ASN A 48 -2.68 2.50 -4.37
CA ASN A 48 -3.23 2.90 -5.66
C ASN A 48 -3.10 4.41 -5.88
N VAL A 49 -1.92 4.83 -6.34
CA VAL A 49 -1.56 6.24 -6.62
C VAL A 49 -1.57 6.60 -8.10
#